data_AF-A0A7S2YYR2-F1
#
_entry.id   AF-A0A7S2YYR2-F1
#
_cell.length_a   1.000
_cell.length_b   1.000
_cell.length_c   1.000
_cell.angle_alpha   90.00
_cell.angle_beta   90.00
_cell.angle_gamma   90.00
#
_symmetry.space_group_name_H-M   'P 1'
#
loop_
_entity.id
_entity.type
_entity.pdbx_description
1 polymer ?
#
loop_
_entity_poly.entity_id
_entity_poly.type
_entity_poly.pdbx_seq_one_letter_code
_entity_poly.pdbx_strand_id
1 'polypeptide(L)'
;AFLSRLLPGGGAFGAFGGNNDHGIAGRARKYHIKLDPRMDSTSPTGEASVHDDAMKESALNATVYPPASFVNNAHVSSLKQYNDMYRESVDRPAKFWGKIADELYWHTPYDKSKPVHSFNFDVRKGPISISWFPGGKTNLCYNAVDRHAASDPKGTALLWEGNETNQDEVVTWAQLKERVCQLANYLRSVGVGKGDNVTIYLPMVPHLVISMLACARIG
;
A
#
# COMPACT_ATOMS: atom_id res chain seq x y z
N ALA A 1 -26.36 -22.63 3.94
CA ALA A 1 -27.54 -22.57 4.84
C ALA A 1 -27.32 -21.58 6.01
N PHE A 2 -26.99 -20.31 5.74
CA PHE A 2 -26.85 -19.29 6.80
C PHE A 2 -27.19 -17.85 6.37
N LEU A 3 -27.88 -17.67 5.23
CA LEU A 3 -28.24 -16.34 4.71
C LEU A 3 -29.75 -16.20 4.40
N SER A 4 -30.61 -17.00 5.03
CA SER A 4 -32.06 -17.00 4.74
C SER A 4 -32.94 -16.67 5.95
N ARG A 5 -32.45 -15.94 6.96
CA ARG A 5 -33.22 -15.75 8.21
C ARG A 5 -33.31 -14.34 8.79
N LEU A 6 -32.97 -13.31 8.02
CA LEU A 6 -33.28 -11.93 8.38
C LEU A 6 -34.00 -11.26 7.21
N LEU A 7 -35.33 -11.20 7.33
CA LEU A 7 -36.30 -10.23 6.79
C LEU A 7 -37.60 -10.91 6.26
N PRO A 8 -38.79 -10.51 6.74
CA PRO A 8 -40.08 -11.01 6.27
C PRO A 8 -40.66 -10.15 5.13
N GLY A 9 -41.31 -10.82 4.15
CA GLY A 9 -42.09 -10.20 3.06
C GLY A 9 -41.21 -9.77 1.88
N GLY A 10 -41.38 -10.23 0.64
CA GLY A 10 -42.58 -10.68 -0.06
C GLY A 10 -42.88 -9.69 -1.19
N GLY A 11 -42.31 -9.92 -2.38
CA GLY A 11 -42.56 -9.09 -3.56
C GLY A 11 -41.66 -9.46 -4.74
N ALA A 12 -42.16 -10.31 -5.64
CA ALA A 12 -41.53 -10.65 -6.91
C ALA A 12 -41.76 -9.54 -7.95
N PHE A 13 -40.73 -9.13 -8.70
CA PHE A 13 -40.76 -8.51 -10.03
C PHE A 13 -39.30 -8.52 -10.52
N GLY A 14 -38.90 -9.02 -11.68
CA GLY A 14 -39.45 -8.82 -13.01
C GLY A 14 -38.35 -8.14 -13.82
N ALA A 15 -37.71 -8.88 -14.73
CA ALA A 15 -36.65 -8.38 -15.59
C ALA A 15 -37.17 -7.25 -16.49
N PHE A 16 -36.51 -6.09 -16.49
CA PHE A 16 -36.60 -5.11 -17.57
C PHE A 16 -35.24 -4.42 -17.75
N GLY A 17 -34.73 -4.51 -18.98
CA GLY A 17 -33.59 -3.73 -19.43
C GLY A 17 -33.97 -2.26 -19.62
N GLY A 18 -33.00 -1.39 -19.42
CA GLY A 18 -33.09 0.03 -19.68
C GLY A 18 -31.72 0.68 -19.50
N ASN A 19 -31.08 0.99 -20.63
CA ASN A 19 -29.90 1.84 -20.72
C ASN A 19 -30.15 3.16 -19.96
N ASN A 20 -29.17 3.61 -19.20
CA ASN A 20 -28.86 5.03 -19.05
C ASN A 20 -27.37 5.17 -18.68
N ASP A 21 -26.59 5.50 -19.71
CA ASP A 21 -25.20 5.92 -19.64
C ASP A 21 -25.06 7.26 -18.90
N HIS A 22 -24.50 7.24 -17.68
CA HIS A 22 -23.77 8.38 -17.11
C HIS A 22 -22.46 7.87 -16.50
N GLY A 23 -21.53 7.51 -17.38
CA GLY A 23 -20.17 7.13 -17.01
C GLY A 23 -19.32 8.33 -16.63
N ILE A 24 -19.01 8.49 -15.34
CA ILE A 24 -17.84 9.25 -14.90
C ILE A 24 -16.63 8.33 -15.07
N ALA A 25 -16.00 8.38 -16.24
CA ALA A 25 -14.77 7.66 -16.53
C ALA A 25 -13.57 8.35 -15.83
N GLY A 26 -13.22 7.88 -14.64
CA GLY A 26 -11.96 8.20 -13.98
C GLY A 26 -10.77 7.65 -14.77
N ARG A 27 -10.08 8.54 -15.50
CA ARG A 27 -8.94 8.19 -16.34
C ARG A 27 -7.68 7.96 -15.48
N ALA A 28 -7.39 6.70 -15.14
CA ALA A 28 -6.11 6.32 -14.54
C ALA A 28 -4.95 6.62 -15.52
N ARG A 29 -4.09 7.59 -15.20
CA ARG A 29 -2.92 7.93 -16.02
C ARG A 29 -1.69 7.13 -15.57
N LYS A 30 -1.24 6.21 -16.43
CA LYS A 30 0.09 5.56 -16.32
C LYS A 30 1.17 6.59 -16.67
N TYR A 31 2.02 6.93 -15.72
CA TYR A 31 3.25 7.68 -16.00
C TYR A 31 4.38 6.70 -16.29
N HIS A 32 4.97 6.77 -17.49
CA HIS A 32 6.25 6.12 -17.81
C HIS A 32 7.34 7.17 -17.71
N ILE A 33 8.29 6.97 -16.80
CA ILE A 33 9.48 7.83 -16.67
C ILE A 33 10.48 7.36 -17.73
N LYS A 34 10.72 8.16 -18.77
CA LYS A 34 11.88 8.01 -19.68
C LYS A 34 12.81 9.20 -19.50
N LEU A 35 14.11 8.91 -19.38
CA LEU A 35 15.19 9.89 -19.32
C LEU A 35 15.96 9.77 -20.63
N ASP A 36 16.06 10.85 -21.41
CA ASP A 36 16.95 10.93 -22.57
C ASP A 36 17.73 12.26 -22.58
N PRO A 37 19.07 12.24 -22.71
CA PRO A 37 19.90 13.43 -22.79
C PRO A 37 20.35 13.71 -24.22
N ARG A 38 19.91 14.82 -24.83
CA ARG A 38 20.65 15.59 -25.88
C ARG A 38 19.85 16.81 -26.35
N MET A 39 20.48 17.99 -26.27
CA MET A 39 20.13 19.19 -27.06
C MET A 39 20.64 19.01 -28.49
N ASP A 40 19.84 19.41 -29.49
CA ASP A 40 20.37 20.17 -30.63
C ASP A 40 19.28 21.00 -31.33
N SER A 41 19.71 22.11 -31.92
CA SER A 41 18.91 23.22 -32.45
C SER A 41 18.46 23.01 -33.90
N THR A 42 17.20 23.30 -34.21
CA THR A 42 16.77 23.85 -35.53
C THR A 42 15.40 24.51 -35.41
N SER A 43 15.30 25.75 -35.89
CA SER A 43 14.07 26.55 -36.02
C SER A 43 13.20 26.07 -37.20
N PRO A 44 11.87 26.22 -37.14
CA PRO A 44 11.14 26.58 -38.36
C PRO A 44 10.06 27.65 -38.16
N THR A 45 9.86 28.39 -39.25
CA THR A 45 8.82 29.37 -39.52
C THR A 45 7.46 28.70 -39.82
N GLY A 46 6.38 29.31 -39.31
CA GLY A 46 5.06 29.33 -39.97
C GLY A 46 3.96 28.41 -39.42
N GLU A 47 2.81 29.06 -39.17
CA GLU A 47 1.43 28.54 -39.17
C GLU A 47 0.76 28.21 -37.81
N ALA A 48 -0.02 29.20 -37.37
CA ALA A 48 -0.90 29.21 -36.21
C ALA A 48 -2.10 28.27 -36.40
N SER A 49 -1.93 27.00 -36.03
CA SER A 49 -3.00 26.08 -35.58
C SER A 49 -2.43 24.81 -34.95
N VAL A 50 -1.14 24.53 -35.16
CA VAL A 50 -0.35 23.48 -34.49
C VAL A 50 0.16 23.94 -33.11
N HIS A 51 0.18 25.25 -32.86
CA HIS A 51 0.79 25.86 -31.68
C HIS A 51 0.10 25.49 -30.35
N ASP A 52 -1.23 25.38 -30.30
CA ASP A 52 -1.96 25.12 -29.05
C ASP A 52 -1.88 23.65 -28.59
N ASP A 53 -1.88 22.70 -29.53
CA ASP A 53 -1.72 21.28 -29.22
C ASP A 53 -0.26 20.90 -28.96
N ALA A 54 0.69 21.49 -29.68
CA ALA A 54 2.12 21.35 -29.40
C ALA A 54 2.53 22.00 -28.05
N MET A 55 1.88 23.10 -27.66
CA MET A 55 2.07 23.71 -26.34
C MET A 55 1.54 22.80 -25.21
N LYS A 56 0.40 22.12 -25.40
CA LYS A 56 -0.13 21.14 -24.43
C LYS A 56 0.72 19.87 -24.33
N GLU A 57 1.28 19.40 -25.44
CA GLU A 57 2.15 18.22 -25.46
C GLU A 57 3.55 18.51 -24.90
N SER A 58 4.10 19.71 -25.15
CA SER A 58 5.36 20.16 -24.53
C SER A 58 5.23 20.42 -23.03
N ALA A 59 4.06 20.90 -22.57
CA ALA A 59 3.75 21.03 -21.14
C ALA A 59 3.61 19.68 -20.43
N LEU A 60 3.21 18.62 -21.15
CA LEU A 60 3.13 17.26 -20.59
C LEU A 60 4.51 16.59 -20.42
N ASN A 61 5.51 17.06 -21.17
CA ASN A 61 6.89 16.57 -21.14
C ASN A 61 7.84 17.50 -20.36
N ALA A 62 7.33 18.58 -19.77
CA ALA A 62 8.12 19.49 -18.96
C ALA A 62 8.54 18.80 -17.64
N THR A 63 9.84 18.84 -17.34
CA THR A 63 10.36 18.37 -16.05
C THR A 63 9.82 19.27 -14.95
N VAL A 64 9.01 18.72 -14.04
CA VAL A 64 8.47 19.44 -12.89
C VAL A 64 9.42 19.26 -11.71
N TYR A 65 9.91 20.39 -11.17
CA TYR A 65 10.73 20.39 -9.97
C TYR A 65 9.85 20.60 -8.73
N PRO A 66 10.09 19.84 -7.64
CA PRO A 66 9.36 20.04 -6.40
C PRO A 66 9.69 21.42 -5.79
N PRO A 67 8.73 22.08 -5.13
CA PRO A 67 8.99 23.34 -4.45
C PRO A 67 9.99 23.15 -3.31
N ALA A 68 10.80 24.17 -3.01
CA ALA A 68 11.84 24.09 -1.97
C ALA A 68 11.27 23.72 -0.59
N SER A 69 10.06 24.17 -0.27
CA SER A 69 9.36 23.82 0.97
C SER A 69 9.08 22.33 1.10
N PHE A 70 8.82 21.63 -0.01
CA PHE A 70 8.67 20.17 -0.03
C PHE A 70 10.02 19.47 0.11
N VAL A 71 11.02 19.93 -0.63
CA VAL A 71 12.37 19.35 -0.64
C VAL A 71 12.99 19.32 0.76
N ASN A 72 12.83 20.40 1.53
CA ASN A 72 13.42 20.53 2.86
C ASN A 72 12.86 19.54 3.90
N ASN A 73 11.63 19.03 3.69
CA ASN A 73 10.96 18.10 4.59
C ASN A 73 10.94 16.66 4.06
N ALA A 74 11.49 16.42 2.87
CA ALA A 74 11.46 15.11 2.24
C ALA A 74 12.53 14.17 2.84
N HIS A 75 12.17 12.89 3.02
CA HIS A 75 13.14 11.86 3.41
C HIS A 75 14.27 11.67 2.37
N VAL A 76 13.99 11.99 1.11
CA VAL A 76 14.97 12.06 0.02
C VAL A 76 14.86 13.43 -0.63
N SER A 77 15.83 14.30 -0.36
CA SER A 77 15.79 15.72 -0.73
C SER A 77 16.49 16.03 -2.05
N SER A 78 17.16 15.07 -2.68
CA SER A 78 17.82 15.30 -3.96
C SER A 78 17.91 14.06 -4.82
N LEU A 79 18.00 14.27 -6.14
CA LEU A 79 18.23 13.19 -7.10
C LEU A 79 19.57 12.49 -6.84
N LYS A 80 20.58 13.22 -6.36
CA LYS A 80 21.86 12.64 -5.96
C LYS A 80 21.68 11.66 -4.80
N GLN A 81 20.98 12.06 -3.74
CA GLN A 81 20.72 11.19 -2.60
C GLN A 81 19.93 9.94 -3.02
N TYR A 82 18.91 10.12 -3.86
CA TYR A 82 18.18 8.99 -4.45
C TYR A 82 19.11 8.02 -5.18
N ASN A 83 19.95 8.52 -6.10
CA ASN A 83 20.87 7.68 -6.88
C ASN A 83 21.88 6.94 -5.98
N ASP A 84 22.38 7.60 -4.94
CA ASP A 84 23.30 6.99 -3.98
C ASP A 84 22.61 5.87 -3.17
N MET A 85 21.37 6.10 -2.70
CA MET A 85 20.58 5.08 -1.99
C MET A 85 20.19 3.92 -2.90
N TYR A 86 19.77 4.20 -4.13
CA TYR A 86 19.41 3.20 -5.12
C TYR A 86 20.60 2.31 -5.47
N ARG A 87 21.78 2.92 -5.69
CA ARG A 87 23.01 2.15 -5.94
C ARG A 87 23.37 1.27 -4.75
N GLU A 88 23.25 1.76 -3.51
CA GLU A 88 23.50 0.92 -2.32
C GLU A 88 22.50 -0.23 -2.20
N SER A 89 21.21 -0.02 -2.54
CA SER A 89 20.18 -1.05 -2.45
C SER A 89 20.36 -2.18 -3.46
N VAL A 90 20.94 -1.90 -4.63
CA VAL A 90 21.22 -2.87 -5.69
C VAL A 90 22.58 -3.53 -5.51
N ASP A 91 23.64 -2.75 -5.27
CA ASP A 91 25.01 -3.27 -5.20
C ASP A 91 25.32 -3.93 -3.85
N ARG A 92 24.68 -3.44 -2.77
CA ARG A 92 24.89 -3.92 -1.39
C ARG A 92 23.56 -4.14 -0.66
N PRO A 93 22.67 -5.01 -1.19
CA PRO A 93 21.31 -5.20 -0.69
C PRO A 93 21.27 -5.62 0.78
N ALA A 94 22.17 -6.51 1.21
CA ALA A 94 22.21 -6.94 2.61
C ALA A 94 22.48 -5.80 3.59
N LYS A 95 23.35 -4.84 3.19
CA LYS A 95 23.66 -3.67 3.99
C LYS A 95 22.52 -2.67 3.99
N PHE A 96 21.93 -2.40 2.82
CA PHE A 96 20.83 -1.43 2.69
C PHE A 96 19.56 -1.94 3.37
N TRP A 97 19.05 -3.10 2.95
CA TRP A 97 17.81 -3.67 3.48
C TRP A 97 17.94 -4.15 4.92
N GLY A 98 19.15 -4.53 5.36
CA GLY A 98 19.40 -4.84 6.77
C GLY A 98 19.15 -3.63 7.68
N LYS A 99 19.59 -2.43 7.27
CA LYS A 99 19.31 -1.19 8.02
C LYS A 99 17.82 -0.90 8.10
N ILE A 100 17.09 -1.00 6.98
CA ILE A 100 15.64 -0.78 6.95
C ILE A 100 14.92 -1.81 7.82
N ALA A 101 15.33 -3.07 7.77
CA ALA A 101 14.76 -4.13 8.59
C ALA A 101 15.01 -3.93 10.09
N ASP A 102 16.12 -3.29 10.47
CA ASP A 102 16.42 -2.97 11.87
C ASP A 102 15.46 -1.92 12.46
N GLU A 103 14.71 -1.18 11.63
CA GLU A 103 13.65 -0.25 12.08
C GLU A 103 12.35 -0.99 12.49
N LEU A 104 12.22 -2.26 12.13
CA LEU A 104 11.09 -3.10 12.48
C LEU A 104 11.36 -3.85 13.79
N TYR A 105 10.30 -4.09 14.53
CA TYR A 105 10.35 -5.01 15.66
C TYR A 105 10.46 -6.46 15.17
N TRP A 106 11.44 -7.18 15.71
CA TRP A 106 11.62 -8.62 15.52
C TRP A 106 11.50 -9.31 16.87
N HIS A 107 10.56 -10.25 17.00
CA HIS A 107 10.49 -11.12 18.17
C HIS A 107 11.69 -12.07 18.21
N THR A 108 12.11 -12.58 17.06
CA THR A 108 13.38 -13.27 16.89
C THR A 108 14.12 -12.57 15.76
N PRO A 109 15.25 -11.89 16.05
CA PRO A 109 16.06 -11.27 15.01
C PRO A 109 16.50 -12.28 13.95
N TYR A 110 16.57 -11.86 12.70
CA TYR A 110 17.11 -12.69 11.63
C TYR A 110 18.63 -12.83 11.77
N ASP A 111 19.17 -13.91 11.22
CA ASP A 111 20.58 -14.23 11.32
C ASP A 111 21.42 -13.33 10.39
N LYS A 112 22.08 -12.32 10.96
CA LYS A 112 22.93 -11.37 10.22
C LYS A 112 24.20 -12.01 9.64
N SER A 113 24.54 -13.26 10.03
CA SER A 113 25.65 -14.00 9.41
C SER A 113 25.26 -14.65 8.08
N LYS A 114 23.95 -14.74 7.78
CA LYS A 114 23.44 -15.30 6.53
C LYS A 114 23.11 -14.20 5.51
N PRO A 115 23.06 -14.54 4.22
CA PRO A 115 22.53 -13.63 3.22
C PRO A 115 21.12 -13.15 3.60
N VAL A 116 20.92 -11.83 3.63
CA VAL A 116 19.63 -11.18 3.96
C VAL A 116 18.52 -11.57 2.96
N HIS A 117 18.90 -11.95 1.76
CA HIS A 117 17.97 -12.44 0.74
C HIS A 117 18.63 -13.53 -0.10
N SER A 118 17.80 -14.41 -0.65
CA SER A 118 18.19 -15.45 -1.61
C SER A 118 17.04 -15.67 -2.57
N PHE A 119 17.34 -15.86 -3.85
CA PHE A 119 16.31 -16.12 -4.86
C PHE A 119 16.81 -17.04 -5.98
N ASN A 120 15.86 -17.75 -6.57
CA ASN A 120 15.99 -18.46 -7.83
C ASN A 120 14.79 -18.10 -8.71
N PHE A 121 15.05 -17.47 -9.86
CA PHE A 121 14.05 -17.19 -10.89
C PHE A 121 14.20 -18.11 -12.11
N ASP A 122 15.21 -18.98 -12.15
CA ASP A 122 15.46 -19.88 -13.26
C ASP A 122 14.85 -21.26 -12.98
N VAL A 123 13.76 -21.56 -13.67
CA VAL A 123 13.06 -22.86 -13.57
C VAL A 123 13.95 -24.05 -13.93
N ARG A 124 15.04 -23.84 -14.67
CA ARG A 124 15.99 -24.91 -15.04
C ARG A 124 16.93 -25.26 -13.89
N LYS A 125 17.14 -24.33 -12.94
CA LYS A 125 18.04 -24.52 -11.79
C LYS A 125 17.33 -25.07 -10.56
N GLY A 126 16.00 -25.24 -10.63
CA GLY A 126 15.16 -25.72 -9.54
C GLY A 126 13.86 -24.92 -9.43
N PRO A 127 13.05 -25.18 -8.39
CA PRO A 127 11.84 -24.42 -8.12
C PRO A 127 12.14 -22.93 -7.97
N ILE A 128 11.18 -22.10 -8.38
CA ILE A 128 11.22 -20.66 -8.11
C ILE A 128 11.16 -20.46 -6.60
N SER A 129 12.15 -19.76 -6.05
CA SER A 129 12.24 -19.51 -4.61
C SER A 129 12.64 -18.07 -4.35
N ILE A 130 12.03 -17.43 -3.37
CA ILE A 130 12.41 -16.09 -2.92
C ILE A 130 12.33 -16.11 -1.39
N SER A 131 13.41 -15.74 -0.73
CA SER A 131 13.49 -15.69 0.73
C SER A 131 14.18 -14.42 1.17
N TRP A 132 13.65 -13.82 2.24
CA TRP A 132 14.16 -12.62 2.88
C TRP A 132 14.20 -12.83 4.38
N PHE A 133 15.25 -12.32 5.03
CA PHE A 133 15.46 -12.34 6.48
C PHE A 133 15.31 -13.74 7.12
N PRO A 134 16.11 -14.74 6.66
CA PRO A 134 15.96 -16.12 7.10
C PRO A 134 16.11 -16.25 8.63
N GLY A 135 15.21 -17.01 9.24
CA GLY A 135 15.16 -17.23 10.69
C GLY A 135 14.52 -16.09 11.49
N GLY A 136 14.27 -14.94 10.87
CA GLY A 136 13.58 -13.82 11.50
C GLY A 136 12.11 -14.17 11.80
N LYS A 137 11.66 -13.87 13.02
CA LYS A 137 10.25 -13.96 13.40
C LYS A 137 9.75 -12.60 13.82
N THR A 138 8.71 -12.13 13.14
CA THR A 138 8.02 -10.88 13.45
C THR A 138 6.52 -11.08 13.31
N ASN A 139 5.74 -10.13 13.83
CA ASN A 139 4.31 -10.07 13.63
C ASN A 139 3.95 -8.70 13.01
N LEU A 140 3.20 -8.72 11.91
CA LEU A 140 2.82 -7.51 11.19
C LEU A 140 1.93 -6.60 12.04
N CYS A 141 0.94 -7.16 12.74
CA CYS A 141 0.06 -6.40 13.62
C CYS A 141 0.84 -5.73 14.77
N TYR A 142 1.88 -6.39 15.30
CA TYR A 142 2.70 -5.77 16.35
C TYR A 142 3.43 -4.51 15.86
N ASN A 143 4.03 -4.58 14.67
CA ASN A 143 4.70 -3.44 14.05
C ASN A 143 3.72 -2.35 13.63
N ALA A 144 2.54 -2.71 13.14
CA ALA A 144 1.54 -1.78 12.65
C ALA A 144 0.71 -1.12 13.76
N VAL A 145 0.49 -1.79 14.90
CA VAL A 145 -0.46 -1.36 15.93
C VAL A 145 0.17 -1.37 17.33
N ASP A 146 0.61 -2.53 17.81
CA ASP A 146 0.94 -2.70 19.24
C ASP A 146 2.04 -1.75 19.72
N ARG A 147 3.11 -1.56 18.93
CA ARG A 147 4.21 -0.65 19.29
C ARG A 147 3.76 0.82 19.31
N HIS A 148 2.86 1.20 18.41
CA HIS A 148 2.32 2.56 18.33
C HIS A 148 1.33 2.82 19.47
N ALA A 149 0.44 1.86 19.76
CA ALA A 149 -0.47 1.93 20.90
C ALA A 149 0.24 1.94 22.25
N ALA A 150 1.43 1.32 22.36
CA ALA A 150 2.26 1.40 23.56
C ALA A 150 2.94 2.76 23.72
N SER A 151 3.39 3.37 22.62
CA SER A 151 4.11 4.66 22.62
C SER A 151 3.17 5.86 22.72
N ASP A 152 2.07 5.85 21.99
CA ASP A 152 1.07 6.93 21.93
C ASP A 152 -0.35 6.35 21.83
N PRO A 153 -0.93 5.91 22.97
CA PRO A 153 -2.25 5.28 22.96
C PRO A 153 -3.38 6.21 22.52
N LYS A 154 -3.21 7.52 22.69
CA LYS A 154 -4.23 8.55 22.37
C LYS A 154 -4.09 9.10 20.96
N GLY A 155 -2.95 8.91 20.31
CA GLY A 155 -2.72 9.28 18.92
C GLY A 155 -3.73 8.64 17.99
N THR A 156 -4.12 9.39 16.97
CA THR A 156 -5.04 8.92 15.94
C THR A 156 -4.37 7.88 15.06
N ALA A 157 -4.95 6.68 15.00
CA ALA A 157 -4.51 5.58 14.15
C ALA A 157 -5.25 5.53 12.82
N LEU A 158 -6.56 5.80 12.86
CA LEU A 158 -7.43 5.81 11.69
C LEU A 158 -8.35 7.02 11.73
N LEU A 159 -8.36 7.77 10.64
CA LEU A 159 -9.39 8.74 10.31
C LEU A 159 -10.26 8.08 9.24
N TRP A 160 -11.53 7.87 9.54
CA TRP A 160 -12.49 7.33 8.60
C TRP A 160 -13.54 8.39 8.28
N GLU A 161 -13.83 8.49 6.99
CA GLU A 161 -14.88 9.33 6.44
C GLU A 161 -15.82 8.41 5.66
N GLY A 162 -17.09 8.44 6.04
CA GLY A 162 -18.18 7.72 5.43
C GLY A 162 -18.67 8.42 4.16
N ASN A 163 -19.73 7.86 3.58
CA ASN A 163 -20.30 8.43 2.35
C ASN A 163 -21.11 9.69 2.64
N GLU A 164 -21.69 9.80 3.82
CA GLU A 164 -22.44 10.95 4.29
C GLU A 164 -21.54 11.91 5.07
N THR A 165 -21.75 13.21 4.87
CA THR A 165 -20.91 14.31 5.42
C THR A 165 -20.84 14.38 6.95
N ASN A 166 -21.65 13.61 7.67
CA ASN A 166 -21.68 13.55 9.14
C ASN A 166 -21.40 12.14 9.66
N GLN A 167 -20.85 11.26 8.82
CA GLN A 167 -20.38 9.95 9.21
C GLN A 167 -18.86 9.97 9.17
N ASP A 168 -18.24 10.28 10.29
CA ASP A 168 -16.81 10.20 10.46
C ASP A 168 -16.47 9.46 11.75
N GLU A 169 -15.30 8.84 11.78
CA GLU A 169 -14.79 8.16 12.97
C GLU A 169 -13.30 8.42 13.12
N VAL A 170 -12.91 8.82 14.33
CA VAL A 170 -11.51 8.91 14.74
C VAL A 170 -11.23 7.73 15.67
N VAL A 171 -10.35 6.82 15.25
CA VAL A 171 -9.94 5.66 16.04
C VAL A 171 -8.53 5.90 16.56
N THR A 172 -8.36 5.89 17.88
CA THR A 172 -7.03 5.99 18.51
C THR A 172 -6.26 4.68 18.42
N TRP A 173 -4.94 4.72 18.62
CA TRP A 173 -4.12 3.50 18.64
C TRP A 173 -4.57 2.50 19.71
N ALA A 174 -4.97 2.97 20.89
CA ALA A 174 -5.50 2.10 21.94
C ALA A 174 -6.80 1.40 21.51
N GLN A 175 -7.74 2.14 20.92
CA GLN A 175 -9.02 1.59 20.43
C GLN A 175 -8.80 0.61 19.28
N LEU A 176 -7.91 0.94 18.33
CA LEU A 176 -7.57 0.04 17.23
C LEU A 176 -7.00 -1.28 17.75
N LYS A 177 -6.04 -1.21 18.67
CA LYS A 177 -5.45 -2.40 19.31
C LYS A 177 -6.50 -3.26 19.99
N GLU A 178 -7.39 -2.64 20.76
CA GLU A 178 -8.46 -3.33 21.48
C GLU A 178 -9.38 -4.08 20.51
N ARG A 179 -9.93 -3.38 19.50
CA ARG A 179 -10.83 -3.98 18.50
C ARG A 179 -10.15 -5.11 17.72
N VAL A 180 -8.89 -4.95 17.35
CA VAL A 180 -8.10 -5.99 16.69
C VAL A 180 -7.92 -7.21 17.60
N CYS A 181 -7.62 -7.01 18.89
CA CYS A 181 -7.48 -8.12 19.85
C CYS A 181 -8.81 -8.84 20.06
N GLN A 182 -9.92 -8.11 20.19
CA GLN A 182 -11.25 -8.69 20.34
C GLN A 182 -11.60 -9.60 19.15
N LEU A 183 -11.44 -9.09 17.92
CA LEU A 183 -11.73 -9.88 16.73
C LEU A 183 -10.76 -11.07 16.56
N ALA A 184 -9.47 -10.87 16.83
CA ALA A 184 -8.49 -11.97 16.79
C ALA A 184 -8.82 -13.09 17.78
N ASN A 185 -9.29 -12.74 18.98
CA ASN A 185 -9.70 -13.72 19.98
C ASN A 185 -10.99 -14.46 19.56
N TYR A 186 -11.94 -13.75 18.95
CA TYR A 186 -13.12 -14.38 18.36
C TYR A 186 -12.75 -15.34 17.22
N LEU A 187 -11.88 -14.94 16.30
CA LEU A 187 -11.41 -15.80 15.21
C LEU A 187 -10.77 -17.09 15.75
N ARG A 188 -9.94 -16.98 16.80
CA ARG A 188 -9.38 -18.15 17.49
C ARG A 188 -10.44 -19.03 18.13
N SER A 189 -11.48 -18.45 18.73
CA SER A 189 -12.54 -19.24 19.40
C SER A 189 -13.41 -20.04 18.44
N VAL A 190 -13.56 -19.56 17.19
CA VAL A 190 -14.24 -20.30 16.11
C VAL A 190 -13.33 -21.24 15.33
N GLY A 191 -12.07 -21.40 15.77
CA GLY A 191 -11.12 -22.39 15.26
C GLY A 191 -10.15 -21.89 14.20
N VAL A 192 -10.10 -20.59 13.89
CA VAL A 192 -9.10 -20.05 12.95
C VAL A 192 -7.72 -20.06 13.58
N GLY A 193 -6.79 -20.72 12.90
CA GLY A 193 -5.40 -20.87 13.28
C GLY A 193 -4.43 -20.26 12.28
N LYS A 194 -3.15 -20.48 12.57
CA LYS A 194 -2.05 -19.99 11.74
C LYS A 194 -2.07 -20.70 10.37
N GLY A 195 -2.06 -19.93 9.29
CA GLY A 195 -2.06 -20.44 7.92
C GLY A 195 -3.44 -20.73 7.33
N ASP A 196 -4.51 -20.50 8.10
CA ASP A 196 -5.87 -20.60 7.58
C ASP A 196 -6.23 -19.39 6.71
N ASN A 197 -7.02 -19.62 5.68
CA ASN A 197 -7.47 -18.55 4.79
C ASN A 197 -8.79 -17.96 5.29
N VAL A 198 -8.80 -16.64 5.53
CA VAL A 198 -10.00 -15.89 5.92
C VAL A 198 -10.40 -14.94 4.78
N THR A 199 -11.57 -15.16 4.20
CA THR A 199 -12.13 -14.27 3.17
C THR A 199 -12.84 -13.10 3.84
N ILE A 200 -12.42 -11.87 3.52
CA ILE A 200 -13.03 -10.63 4.01
C ILE A 200 -13.82 -9.99 2.88
N TYR A 201 -15.12 -9.82 3.06
CA TYR A 201 -16.00 -9.10 2.14
C TYR A 201 -16.67 -7.94 2.88
N LEU A 202 -15.95 -6.82 2.97
CA LEU A 202 -16.37 -5.60 3.65
C LEU A 202 -16.11 -4.38 2.75
N PRO A 203 -16.95 -3.33 2.83
CA PRO A 203 -16.67 -2.05 2.18
C PRO A 203 -15.52 -1.31 2.90
N MET A 204 -15.22 -0.08 2.46
CA MET A 204 -14.22 0.82 3.06
C MET A 204 -14.70 1.39 4.41
N VAL A 205 -14.85 0.51 5.40
CA VAL A 205 -15.20 0.84 6.79
C VAL A 205 -14.04 0.47 7.73
N PRO A 206 -13.94 1.05 8.94
CA PRO A 206 -12.85 0.76 9.89
C PRO A 206 -12.69 -0.74 10.20
N HIS A 207 -13.81 -1.47 10.20
CA HIS A 207 -13.87 -2.91 10.40
C HIS A 207 -13.05 -3.71 9.38
N LEU A 208 -12.86 -3.20 8.16
CA LEU A 208 -12.01 -3.84 7.15
C LEU A 208 -10.55 -3.90 7.63
N VAL A 209 -10.01 -2.76 8.08
CA VAL A 209 -8.63 -2.66 8.60
C VAL A 209 -8.48 -3.54 9.85
N ILE A 210 -9.46 -3.48 10.76
CA ILE A 210 -9.48 -4.30 11.98
C ILE A 210 -9.46 -5.80 11.62
N SER A 211 -10.24 -6.23 10.63
CA SER A 211 -10.32 -7.63 10.18
C SER A 211 -9.01 -8.12 9.59
N MET A 212 -8.37 -7.32 8.73
CA MET A 212 -7.08 -7.67 8.13
C MET A 212 -5.98 -7.78 9.20
N LEU A 213 -5.93 -6.83 10.13
CA LEU A 213 -4.95 -6.83 11.22
C LEU A 213 -5.19 -7.95 12.23
N ALA A 214 -6.45 -8.32 12.49
CA ALA A 214 -6.79 -9.47 13.32
C ALA A 214 -6.29 -10.79 12.72
N CYS A 215 -6.46 -10.98 11.40
CA CYS A 215 -5.90 -12.14 10.69
C CYS A 215 -4.37 -12.15 10.77
N ALA A 216 -3.72 -11.00 10.48
CA ALA A 216 -2.26 -10.88 10.58
C ALA A 216 -1.72 -11.10 12.00
N ARG A 217 -2.52 -10.84 13.04
CA ARG A 217 -2.16 -11.07 14.44
C ARG A 217 -2.11 -12.57 14.77
N ILE A 218 -3.01 -13.37 14.22
CA ILE A 218 -3.10 -14.81 14.53
C ILE A 218 -2.26 -15.69 13.59
N GLY A 219 -1.85 -15.13 12.45
CA GLY A 219 -0.91 -15.73 11.49
C GLY A 219 -1.58 -16.66 10.50
#